data_AF-A0A1T4XZ96-F1
#
_entry.id   AF-A0A1T4XZ96-F1
#
_cell.length_a   1.000
_cell.length_b   1.000
_cell.length_c   1.000
_cell.angle_alpha   90.00
_cell.angle_beta   90.00
_cell.angle_gamma   90.00
#
_symmetry.space_group_name_H-M   'P 1'
#
loop_
_entity.id
_entity.type
_entity.pdbx_description
1 polymer ?
#
loop_
_entity_poly.entity_id
_entity_poly.type
_entity_poly.pdbx_seq_one_letter_code
_entity_poly.pdbx_strand_id
1 'polypeptide(L)'
;MNRKKGIQLNMLYGISFAMLLSVGGCANPGKTGEEQGKLETVAVSAKEDIQKEETKQEVHQPVHVKQTETSLNVSELENQAFFTDNVFYDGKEVRLFVLPADKENIQVMAAGEGSAFGKPGDRRYEGELLFYLADAAGEEAYLQDTDSASYSLNLSNEPFTVRKVGSQSILQIAEIVESNGRELTLFVLDQGLLHAVSVDGERVLYASTEKVKVVEDLYLQTYLYFNGEPLGWQFQTYEWHPDEKKLSLINERELFIEDEWKEDSDWYGEGFADEMFDTFKGLIDKWHEIDSYVDPFPYRIFPDDLEDRLKNGYILDEQLKVGLSMTAYKAKYPLHLGEYEAEGGSYFSYPDGQNVFYDDYNGNVYGIELRGSYYKDTTSRLKQLLGEPVSDSADYPISDEDKEAIAGTNYDTGDILDYEIDGYHVKVEYEGEEVISIYLHGGG
;
A
#
# COMPACT_ATOMS: atom_id res chain seq x y z
N MET A 1 -8.60 -8.08 48.90
CA MET A 1 -8.43 -6.89 49.77
C MET A 1 -8.41 -5.66 48.87
N ASN A 2 -9.44 -4.83 49.02
CA ASN A 2 -9.73 -3.62 48.24
C ASN A 2 -8.57 -2.62 48.10
N ARG A 3 -8.35 -2.10 46.88
CA ARG A 3 -8.28 -0.65 46.62
C ARG A 3 -8.83 -0.31 45.21
N LYS A 4 -10.10 0.10 45.19
CA LYS A 4 -10.67 1.02 44.19
C LYS A 4 -10.31 2.46 44.58
N LYS A 5 -10.11 3.32 43.57
CA LYS A 5 -10.51 4.75 43.42
C LYS A 5 -9.81 5.23 42.13
N GLY A 6 -10.45 5.65 41.05
CA GLY A 6 -11.73 6.34 40.92
C GLY A 6 -11.48 7.83 40.74
N ILE A 7 -11.47 8.31 39.50
CA ILE A 7 -11.62 9.72 39.14
C ILE A 7 -12.72 9.79 38.07
N GLN A 8 -13.78 10.52 38.41
CA GLN A 8 -14.84 10.99 37.51
C GLN A 8 -14.58 12.48 37.17
N LEU A 9 -15.42 12.97 36.26
CA LEU A 9 -15.66 14.36 35.78
C LEU A 9 -14.95 14.69 34.46
N ASN A 10 -15.56 15.27 33.44
CA ASN A 10 -16.92 15.81 33.27
C ASN A 10 -17.18 15.99 31.76
N MET A 11 -18.37 15.59 31.30
CA MET A 11 -19.00 16.19 30.10
C MET A 11 -19.42 17.62 30.43
N LEU A 12 -19.08 18.58 29.57
CA LEU A 12 -19.81 19.84 29.49
C LEU A 12 -20.14 20.15 28.02
N TYR A 13 -21.44 20.17 27.75
CA TYR A 13 -22.06 20.67 26.53
C TYR A 13 -21.72 22.15 26.31
N GLY A 14 -21.33 22.49 25.08
CA GLY A 14 -21.17 23.86 24.61
C GLY A 14 -21.81 24.02 23.24
N ILE A 15 -23.12 24.16 23.21
CA ILE A 15 -23.89 24.64 22.04
C ILE A 15 -23.50 26.10 21.79
N SER A 16 -23.08 26.45 20.58
CA SER A 16 -23.13 27.83 20.10
C SER A 16 -23.44 27.87 18.61
N PHE A 17 -24.64 28.40 18.38
CA PHE A 17 -25.29 28.70 17.13
C PHE A 17 -24.80 30.09 16.67
N ALA A 18 -24.34 30.22 15.43
CA ALA A 18 -24.16 31.51 14.77
C ALA A 18 -24.60 31.39 13.32
N MET A 19 -25.90 31.63 13.09
CA MET A 19 -26.45 32.03 11.79
C MET A 19 -26.17 33.51 11.56
N LEU A 20 -25.69 33.85 10.37
CA LEU A 20 -25.87 35.09 9.60
C LEU A 20 -25.03 34.88 8.32
N LEU A 21 -25.60 34.80 7.12
CA LEU A 21 -25.88 36.00 6.32
C LEU A 21 -27.06 35.83 5.36
N SER A 22 -27.75 36.94 5.21
CA SER A 22 -28.96 37.21 4.46
C SER A 22 -28.72 37.56 2.99
N VAL A 23 -29.60 37.05 2.13
CA VAL A 23 -30.45 37.74 1.14
C VAL A 23 -29.81 38.69 0.09
N GLY A 24 -30.09 38.37 -1.18
CA GLY A 24 -30.30 39.31 -2.28
C GLY A 24 -29.83 38.73 -3.62
N GLY A 25 -30.62 38.57 -4.69
CA GLY A 25 -32.00 38.94 -4.95
C GLY A 25 -32.45 38.33 -6.31
N CYS A 26 -33.77 38.25 -6.47
CA CYS A 26 -34.47 37.66 -7.61
C CYS A 26 -34.30 38.44 -8.93
N ALA A 27 -34.27 37.71 -10.05
CA ALA A 27 -34.97 38.09 -11.28
C ALA A 27 -35.30 36.83 -12.12
N ASN A 28 -36.59 36.53 -12.22
CA ASN A 28 -37.26 35.56 -13.09
C ASN A 28 -37.59 36.24 -14.46
N PRO A 29 -38.34 35.66 -15.43
CA PRO A 29 -38.55 34.27 -15.87
C PRO A 29 -38.46 34.07 -17.42
N GLY A 30 -38.45 32.80 -17.86
CA GLY A 30 -39.31 32.34 -18.95
C GLY A 30 -38.65 31.97 -20.30
N LYS A 31 -38.78 30.70 -20.72
CA LYS A 31 -39.88 30.21 -21.56
C LYS A 31 -39.67 28.74 -21.95
N THR A 32 -40.78 28.02 -21.93
CA THR A 32 -41.04 26.68 -22.46
C THR A 32 -40.94 26.62 -23.97
N GLY A 33 -40.64 25.43 -24.50
CA GLY A 33 -40.75 25.09 -25.93
C GLY A 33 -40.25 23.67 -26.21
N GLU A 34 -41.14 22.69 -26.10
CA GLU A 34 -41.01 21.39 -26.77
C GLU A 34 -41.10 21.58 -28.29
N GLU A 35 -40.27 20.86 -29.07
CA GLU A 35 -40.75 20.24 -30.32
C GLU A 35 -39.83 19.10 -30.78
N GLN A 36 -40.49 18.04 -31.25
CA GLN A 36 -39.94 16.76 -31.67
C GLN A 36 -39.27 16.79 -33.05
N GLY A 37 -38.31 15.89 -33.23
CA GLY A 37 -38.30 15.01 -34.41
C GLY A 37 -37.24 15.28 -35.47
N LYS A 38 -36.24 14.38 -35.55
CA LYS A 38 -36.10 13.45 -36.69
C LYS A 38 -34.91 12.52 -36.50
N LEU A 39 -35.18 11.23 -36.64
CA LEU A 39 -34.19 10.21 -37.00
C LEU A 39 -33.53 10.58 -38.33
N GLU A 40 -32.19 10.56 -38.35
CA GLU A 40 -31.43 10.18 -39.54
C GLU A 40 -30.37 9.16 -39.14
N THR A 41 -30.61 7.93 -39.58
CA THR A 41 -29.64 6.85 -39.69
C THR A 41 -28.64 7.20 -40.80
N VAL A 42 -27.36 7.30 -40.46
CA VAL A 42 -26.28 7.15 -41.43
C VAL A 42 -25.22 6.21 -40.86
N ALA A 43 -25.15 5.04 -41.48
CA ALA A 43 -24.07 4.09 -41.33
C ALA A 43 -22.74 4.76 -41.73
N VAL A 44 -21.74 4.68 -40.84
CA VAL A 44 -20.36 5.01 -41.20
C VAL A 44 -19.45 3.87 -40.76
N SER A 45 -19.10 3.07 -41.78
CA SER A 45 -17.85 2.33 -41.94
C SER A 45 -16.73 2.79 -41.01
N ALA A 46 -16.37 1.93 -40.04
CA ALA A 46 -15.11 2.02 -39.32
C ALA A 46 -13.93 1.89 -40.29
N LYS A 47 -13.19 2.98 -40.45
CA LYS A 47 -11.77 2.94 -40.78
C LYS A 47 -11.05 3.62 -39.63
N GLU A 48 -10.21 2.84 -38.97
CA GLU A 48 -9.28 3.25 -37.94
C GLU A 48 -8.35 4.35 -38.49
N ASP A 49 -8.41 5.53 -37.87
CA ASP A 49 -7.28 6.45 -37.83
C ASP A 49 -6.74 6.42 -36.40
N ILE A 50 -5.57 5.80 -36.27
CA ILE A 50 -4.75 5.77 -35.06
C ILE A 50 -4.29 7.20 -34.79
N GLN A 51 -5.01 7.93 -33.93
CA GLN A 51 -4.43 9.08 -33.25
C GLN A 51 -3.55 8.55 -32.12
N LYS A 52 -2.24 8.66 -32.32
CA LYS A 52 -1.25 8.65 -31.23
C LYS A 52 -1.70 9.70 -30.22
N GLU A 53 -2.07 9.26 -29.02
CA GLU A 53 -2.03 10.13 -27.84
C GLU A 53 -0.60 10.64 -27.70
N GLU A 54 -0.41 11.93 -28.00
CA GLU A 54 0.74 12.67 -27.52
C GLU A 54 0.66 12.65 -26.00
N THR A 55 1.54 11.88 -25.37
CA THR A 55 1.82 11.95 -23.95
C THR A 55 2.09 13.41 -23.61
N LYS A 56 1.15 14.07 -22.94
CA LYS A 56 1.36 15.41 -22.39
C LYS A 56 2.51 15.29 -21.39
N GLN A 57 3.70 15.69 -21.82
CA GLN A 57 4.83 15.93 -20.94
C GLN A 57 4.36 16.97 -19.91
N GLU A 58 4.24 16.56 -18.64
CA GLU A 58 4.01 17.50 -17.55
C GLU A 58 5.17 18.49 -17.54
N VAL A 59 4.88 19.75 -17.87
CA VAL A 59 5.87 20.83 -17.81
C VAL A 59 5.98 21.23 -16.34
N HIS A 60 6.89 20.60 -15.62
CA HIS A 60 7.23 20.95 -14.24
C HIS A 60 7.83 22.36 -14.21
N GLN A 61 7.26 23.26 -13.40
CA GLN A 61 7.84 24.59 -13.22
C GLN A 61 9.04 24.51 -12.26
N PRO A 62 10.22 25.05 -12.62
CA PRO A 62 11.35 25.09 -11.70
C PRO A 62 11.00 25.93 -10.48
N VAL A 63 11.32 25.42 -9.29
CA VAL A 63 11.33 26.20 -8.05
C VAL A 63 12.75 26.46 -7.63
N HIS A 64 12.93 27.64 -7.03
CA HIS A 64 14.16 28.09 -6.43
C HIS A 64 14.42 27.30 -5.14
N VAL A 65 15.43 26.43 -5.16
CA VAL A 65 16.05 25.89 -3.94
C VAL A 65 16.41 27.05 -3.01
N LYS A 66 16.22 26.86 -1.70
CA LYS A 66 16.61 27.89 -0.75
C LYS A 66 18.13 28.03 -0.73
N GLN A 67 18.62 29.18 -1.18
CA GLN A 67 20.05 29.49 -1.17
C GLN A 67 20.57 29.53 0.26
N THR A 68 21.63 28.76 0.54
CA THR A 68 22.40 28.82 1.78
C THR A 68 23.75 29.50 1.54
N GLU A 69 24.53 29.73 2.59
CA GLU A 69 25.81 30.44 2.49
C GLU A 69 26.88 29.65 1.69
N THR A 70 26.70 28.34 1.55
CA THR A 70 27.64 27.44 0.88
C THR A 70 27.00 26.87 -0.38
N SER A 71 27.64 27.10 -1.53
CA SER A 71 27.24 26.55 -2.82
C SER A 71 28.42 25.92 -3.55
N LEU A 72 28.12 24.94 -4.40
CA LEU A 72 29.08 24.28 -5.28
C LEU A 72 28.51 24.17 -6.69
N ASN A 73 29.39 24.09 -7.69
CA ASN A 73 28.97 23.87 -9.06
C ASN A 73 28.45 22.44 -9.24
N VAL A 74 27.34 22.27 -9.97
CA VAL A 74 26.72 20.95 -10.18
C VAL A 74 27.69 19.95 -10.82
N SER A 75 28.50 20.37 -11.80
CA SER A 75 29.47 19.48 -12.45
C SER A 75 30.56 18.99 -11.49
N GLU A 76 30.89 19.77 -10.45
CA GLU A 76 31.82 19.35 -9.41
C GLU A 76 31.17 18.33 -8.47
N LEU A 77 29.86 18.45 -8.20
CA LEU A 77 29.12 17.53 -7.34
C LEU A 77 28.91 16.16 -8.00
N GLU A 78 28.55 16.13 -9.28
CA GLU A 78 28.33 14.90 -10.05
C GLU A 78 29.54 13.95 -10.03
N ASN A 79 30.75 14.51 -9.96
CA ASN A 79 31.99 13.74 -9.90
C ASN A 79 32.36 13.25 -8.49
N GLN A 80 31.67 13.73 -7.46
CA GLN A 80 32.05 13.54 -6.05
C GLN A 80 30.99 12.86 -5.20
N ALA A 81 29.73 12.96 -5.60
CA ALA A 81 28.60 12.43 -4.86
C ALA A 81 28.65 10.91 -4.77
N PHE A 82 28.21 10.39 -3.62
CA PHE A 82 27.86 8.98 -3.47
C PHE A 82 26.55 8.66 -4.19
N PHE A 83 25.64 9.63 -4.20
CA PHE A 83 24.31 9.47 -4.76
C PHE A 83 23.83 10.76 -5.38
N THR A 84 23.14 10.65 -6.51
CA THR A 84 22.49 11.76 -7.19
C THR A 84 21.17 11.26 -7.77
N ASP A 85 20.10 12.02 -7.51
CA ASP A 85 18.77 11.70 -8.04
C ASP A 85 17.90 12.95 -8.13
N ASN A 86 16.78 12.84 -8.83
CA ASN A 86 15.75 13.85 -8.88
C ASN A 86 14.70 13.58 -7.80
N VAL A 87 14.42 14.59 -6.99
CA VAL A 87 13.39 14.54 -5.94
C VAL A 87 12.27 15.52 -6.25
N PHE A 88 11.05 15.15 -5.90
CA PHE A 88 9.85 15.91 -6.16
C PHE A 88 9.24 16.50 -4.89
N TYR A 89 8.67 17.69 -5.00
CA TYR A 89 7.81 18.30 -4.00
C TYR A 89 6.82 19.24 -4.69
N ASP A 90 5.52 19.09 -4.42
CA ASP A 90 4.46 19.91 -5.03
C ASP A 90 4.55 20.00 -6.56
N GLY A 91 4.83 18.87 -7.20
CA GLY A 91 4.95 18.78 -8.67
C GLY A 91 6.18 19.48 -9.26
N LYS A 92 7.16 19.85 -8.41
CA LYS A 92 8.42 20.47 -8.82
C LYS A 92 9.57 19.51 -8.61
N GLU A 93 10.50 19.52 -9.57
CA GLU A 93 11.66 18.64 -9.60
C GLU A 93 12.93 19.41 -9.18
N VAL A 94 13.73 18.80 -8.32
CA VAL A 94 15.00 19.32 -7.80
C VAL A 94 16.03 18.19 -7.85
N ARG A 95 17.29 18.52 -8.15
CA ARG A 95 18.41 17.56 -8.08
C ARG A 95 18.99 17.51 -6.68
N LEU A 96 19.07 16.32 -6.12
CA LEU A 96 19.68 16.01 -4.84
C LEU A 96 21.06 15.39 -5.06
N PHE A 97 22.05 15.85 -4.29
CA PHE A 97 23.38 15.26 -4.23
C PHE A 97 23.71 14.90 -2.79
N VAL A 98 24.19 13.67 -2.56
CA VAL A 98 24.66 13.21 -1.25
C VAL A 98 26.17 12.96 -1.32
N LEU A 99 26.93 13.68 -0.52
CA LEU A 99 28.39 13.65 -0.49
C LEU A 99 28.90 13.19 0.89
N PRO A 100 30.07 12.54 0.96
CA PRO A 100 30.78 12.41 2.23
C PRO A 100 31.28 13.77 2.70
N ALA A 101 31.21 14.04 4.01
CA ALA A 101 31.92 15.17 4.60
C ALA A 101 33.46 14.98 4.53
N ASP A 102 33.92 13.73 4.66
CA ASP A 102 35.33 13.33 4.54
C ASP A 102 35.48 12.04 3.72
N LYS A 103 36.18 12.11 2.58
CA LYS A 103 36.40 10.96 1.69
C LYS A 103 37.41 9.96 2.25
N GLU A 104 38.26 10.36 3.20
CA GLU A 104 39.26 9.48 3.81
C GLU A 104 38.61 8.41 4.70
N ASN A 105 37.34 8.60 5.09
CA ASN A 105 36.57 7.62 5.86
C ASN A 105 36.01 6.48 4.99
N ILE A 106 36.33 6.43 3.70
CA ILE A 106 35.96 5.32 2.83
C ILE A 106 36.98 4.21 2.98
N GLN A 107 36.54 3.04 3.42
CA GLN A 107 37.36 1.85 3.63
C GLN A 107 36.93 0.72 2.68
N VAL A 108 37.85 -0.18 2.36
CA VAL A 108 37.54 -1.43 1.64
C VAL A 108 37.64 -2.58 2.63
N MET A 109 36.57 -3.35 2.78
CA MET A 109 36.51 -4.45 3.74
C MET A 109 37.57 -5.52 3.43
N ALA A 110 38.36 -5.90 4.42
CA ALA A 110 39.46 -6.84 4.22
C ALA A 110 39.01 -8.31 4.20
N ALA A 111 39.86 -9.19 3.66
CA ALA A 111 39.63 -10.63 3.70
C ALA A 111 39.65 -11.13 5.15
N GLY A 112 38.57 -11.80 5.58
CA GLY A 112 38.37 -12.26 6.96
C GLY A 112 37.50 -11.35 7.83
N GLU A 113 37.13 -10.16 7.34
CA GLU A 113 36.20 -9.23 7.99
C GLU A 113 34.75 -9.39 7.51
N GLY A 114 34.33 -10.61 7.17
CA GLY A 114 32.93 -10.90 6.87
C GLY A 114 32.09 -10.54 8.09
N SER A 115 31.36 -9.43 8.02
CA SER A 115 30.59 -8.86 9.13
C SER A 115 29.17 -8.58 8.65
N ALA A 116 28.29 -8.18 9.58
CA ALA A 116 26.97 -7.66 9.25
C ALA A 116 27.01 -6.59 8.14
N PHE A 117 28.12 -5.84 8.04
CA PHE A 117 28.29 -4.69 7.17
C PHE A 117 28.63 -5.02 5.71
N GLY A 118 28.94 -6.27 5.37
CA GLY A 118 29.25 -6.63 3.97
C GLY A 118 30.26 -7.76 3.81
N LYS A 119 30.67 -7.97 2.56
CA LYS A 119 31.64 -8.99 2.15
C LYS A 119 33.01 -8.36 1.93
N PRO A 120 34.10 -9.15 2.05
CA PRO A 120 35.42 -8.67 1.66
C PRO A 120 35.44 -8.08 0.25
N GLY A 121 36.02 -6.89 0.10
CA GLY A 121 36.01 -6.11 -1.14
C GLY A 121 34.93 -5.03 -1.21
N ASP A 122 33.93 -5.05 -0.33
CA ASP A 122 32.90 -4.01 -0.28
C ASP A 122 33.48 -2.67 0.20
N ARG A 123 32.92 -1.57 -0.33
CA ARG A 123 33.26 -0.21 0.09
C ARG A 123 32.37 0.20 1.25
N ARG A 124 32.98 0.54 2.38
CA ARG A 124 32.30 1.05 3.57
C ARG A 124 32.59 2.53 3.75
N TYR A 125 31.61 3.27 4.22
CA TYR A 125 31.75 4.65 4.66
C TYR A 125 31.31 4.80 6.11
N GLU A 126 32.11 5.49 6.92
CA GLU A 126 31.76 5.85 8.30
C GLU A 126 31.96 7.35 8.52
N GLY A 127 30.89 8.14 8.58
CA GLY A 127 31.01 9.58 8.81
C GLY A 127 29.76 10.38 8.46
N GLU A 128 29.89 11.70 8.54
CA GLU A 128 28.80 12.63 8.25
C GLU A 128 28.54 12.79 6.75
N LEU A 129 27.27 12.92 6.37
CA LEU A 129 26.88 13.22 4.98
C LEU A 129 26.56 14.70 4.80
N LEU A 130 26.87 15.21 3.62
CA LEU A 130 26.50 16.54 3.16
C LEU A 130 25.46 16.42 2.05
N PHE A 131 24.36 17.16 2.18
CA PHE A 131 23.27 17.17 1.21
C PHE A 131 23.29 18.49 0.45
N TYR A 132 23.26 18.43 -0.88
CA TYR A 132 23.12 19.61 -1.73
C TYR A 132 21.86 19.49 -2.59
N LEU A 133 21.17 20.61 -2.76
CA LEU A 133 20.02 20.71 -3.65
C LEU A 133 20.29 21.72 -4.77
N ALA A 134 19.93 21.37 -6.01
CA ALA A 134 19.98 22.27 -7.16
C ALA A 134 18.66 22.28 -7.90
N ASP A 135 18.26 23.44 -8.42
CA ASP A 135 17.17 23.53 -9.39
C ASP A 135 17.45 22.56 -10.56
N ALA A 136 16.42 21.95 -11.16
CA ALA A 136 16.56 20.92 -12.19
C ALA A 136 17.48 21.32 -13.37
N ALA A 137 17.48 22.62 -13.73
CA ALA A 137 18.35 23.19 -14.77
C ALA A 137 19.42 24.17 -14.24
N GLY A 138 19.59 24.27 -12.91
CA GLY A 138 20.57 25.16 -12.29
C GLY A 138 22.04 24.74 -12.51
N GLU A 139 22.98 25.66 -12.42
CA GLU A 139 24.42 25.33 -12.48
C GLU A 139 25.05 25.24 -11.08
N GLU A 140 24.33 25.68 -10.06
CA GLU A 140 24.75 25.69 -8.65
C GLU A 140 23.81 24.83 -7.81
N ALA A 141 24.38 24.18 -6.80
CA ALA A 141 23.64 23.53 -5.74
C ALA A 141 24.01 24.14 -4.38
N TYR A 142 23.05 24.18 -3.46
CA TYR A 142 23.19 24.80 -2.15
C TYR A 142 23.21 23.73 -1.05
N LEU A 143 24.16 23.85 -0.12
CA LEU A 143 24.31 22.94 1.02
C LEU A 143 23.08 23.03 1.91
N GLN A 144 22.50 21.90 2.28
CA GLN A 144 21.35 21.83 3.17
C GLN A 144 21.81 21.73 4.63
N ASP A 145 21.12 22.46 5.50
CA ASP A 145 21.29 22.36 6.95
C ASP A 145 20.45 21.20 7.46
N THR A 146 21.03 20.02 7.45
CA THR A 146 20.47 18.81 8.07
C THR A 146 21.25 18.51 9.34
N ASP A 147 20.56 17.99 10.37
CA ASP A 147 21.25 17.51 11.57
C ASP A 147 22.39 16.55 11.19
N SER A 148 23.62 16.90 11.56
CA SER A 148 24.81 16.12 11.24
C SER A 148 24.80 14.82 12.04
N ALA A 149 24.30 13.76 11.42
CA ALA A 149 24.44 12.39 11.91
C ALA A 149 25.65 11.72 11.22
N SER A 150 26.38 10.90 11.97
CA SER A 150 27.42 10.04 11.41
C SER A 150 26.79 8.72 11.00
N TYR A 151 26.96 8.34 9.73
CA TYR A 151 26.37 7.15 9.13
C TYR A 151 27.38 6.02 8.98
N SER A 152 26.94 4.77 9.09
CA SER A 152 27.72 3.57 8.70
C SER A 152 27.09 2.87 7.49
N LEU A 153 27.66 3.10 6.31
CA LEU A 153 27.07 2.69 5.03
C LEU A 153 27.93 1.66 4.31
N ASN A 154 27.28 0.66 3.72
CA ASN A 154 27.89 -0.17 2.68
C ASN A 154 27.56 0.45 1.31
N LEU A 155 28.52 1.16 0.73
CA LEU A 155 28.38 1.83 -0.57
C LEU A 155 28.27 0.84 -1.75
N SER A 156 28.58 -0.45 -1.54
CA SER A 156 28.41 -1.49 -2.55
C SER A 156 26.97 -2.03 -2.65
N ASN A 157 26.10 -1.73 -1.68
CA ASN A 157 24.74 -2.28 -1.56
C ASN A 157 23.64 -1.21 -1.65
N GLU A 158 23.83 -0.18 -2.48
CA GLU A 158 22.82 0.87 -2.75
C GLU A 158 22.12 1.42 -1.49
N PRO A 159 22.86 2.06 -0.56
CA PRO A 159 22.31 2.50 0.73
C PRO A 159 21.34 3.70 0.62
N PHE A 160 21.11 4.21 -0.59
CA PHE A 160 20.26 5.34 -0.87
C PHE A 160 19.12 4.92 -1.78
N THR A 161 17.90 5.35 -1.46
CA THR A 161 16.75 5.12 -2.34
C THR A 161 15.84 6.34 -2.33
N VAL A 162 15.37 6.78 -3.48
CA VAL A 162 14.31 7.79 -3.59
C VAL A 162 13.02 7.11 -4.00
N ARG A 163 11.93 7.41 -3.29
CA ARG A 163 10.59 6.90 -3.62
C ARG A 163 9.61 8.06 -3.67
N LYS A 164 8.70 8.01 -4.65
CA LYS A 164 7.58 8.95 -4.72
C LYS A 164 6.46 8.45 -3.80
N VAL A 165 5.93 9.34 -2.98
CA VAL A 165 4.77 9.14 -2.11
C VAL A 165 3.84 10.32 -2.32
N GLY A 166 2.80 10.11 -3.12
CA GLY A 166 1.90 11.19 -3.55
C GLY A 166 2.61 12.25 -4.37
N SER A 167 2.54 13.51 -3.95
CA SER A 167 3.20 14.64 -4.63
C SER A 167 4.65 14.86 -4.22
N GLN A 168 5.20 14.06 -3.30
CA GLN A 168 6.52 14.26 -2.71
C GLN A 168 7.44 13.06 -2.96
N SER A 169 8.73 13.29 -2.87
CA SER A 169 9.76 12.25 -2.83
C SER A 169 10.32 12.11 -1.41
N ILE A 170 10.46 10.88 -0.96
CA ILE A 170 11.18 10.51 0.25
C ILE A 170 12.54 9.94 -0.15
N LEU A 171 13.62 10.60 0.29
CA LEU A 171 14.96 10.03 0.28
C LEU A 171 15.09 9.13 1.52
N GLN A 172 15.51 7.89 1.30
CA GLN A 172 15.86 6.94 2.33
C GLN A 172 17.38 6.73 2.34
N ILE A 173 17.95 6.69 3.53
CA ILE A 173 19.31 6.23 3.81
C ILE A 173 19.20 5.00 4.70
N ALA A 174 19.73 3.86 4.23
CA ALA A 174 19.69 2.59 4.96
C ALA A 174 21.05 2.31 5.61
N GLU A 175 21.08 2.32 6.94
CA GLU A 175 22.23 1.95 7.74
C GLU A 175 22.14 0.50 8.17
N ILE A 176 23.28 -0.20 8.15
CA ILE A 176 23.37 -1.55 8.67
C ILE A 176 23.72 -1.43 10.16
N VAL A 177 22.84 -1.91 11.03
CA VAL A 177 23.11 -1.96 12.48
C VAL A 177 23.48 -3.37 12.92
N GLU A 178 22.75 -4.36 12.39
CA GLU A 178 22.97 -5.79 12.64
C GLU A 178 22.82 -6.59 11.33
N SER A 179 23.16 -7.88 11.35
CA SER A 179 23.12 -8.73 10.15
C SER A 179 21.78 -8.66 9.41
N ASN A 180 20.68 -8.65 10.17
CA ASN A 180 19.29 -8.54 9.73
C ASN A 180 18.61 -7.26 10.23
N GLY A 181 19.36 -6.26 10.70
CA GLY A 181 18.82 -5.02 11.27
C GLY A 181 19.25 -3.80 10.47
N ARG A 182 18.30 -2.94 10.16
CA ARG A 182 18.49 -1.67 9.45
C ARG A 182 17.86 -0.53 10.23
N GLU A 183 18.56 0.59 10.25
CA GLU A 183 18.00 1.89 10.60
C GLU A 183 17.81 2.68 9.31
N LEU A 184 16.58 3.09 9.03
CA LEU A 184 16.23 3.86 7.85
C LEU A 184 16.01 5.30 8.26
N THR A 185 16.93 6.18 7.90
CA THR A 185 16.73 7.62 8.03
C THR A 185 16.01 8.13 6.79
N LEU A 186 14.91 8.84 6.98
CA LEU A 186 14.06 9.32 5.90
C LEU A 186 14.10 10.85 5.83
N PHE A 187 14.15 11.38 4.62
CA PHE A 187 14.13 12.82 4.35
C PHE A 187 13.09 13.16 3.30
N VAL A 188 12.45 14.32 3.43
CA VAL A 188 11.53 14.88 2.45
C VAL A 188 11.98 16.29 2.07
N LEU A 189 11.76 16.67 0.82
CA LEU A 189 11.90 18.05 0.37
C LEU A 189 10.62 18.81 0.71
N ASP A 190 10.74 19.95 1.40
CA ASP A 190 9.63 20.88 1.63
C ASP A 190 10.15 22.32 1.56
N GLN A 191 9.44 23.18 0.84
CA GLN A 191 9.81 24.59 0.66
C GLN A 191 11.27 24.82 0.20
N GLY A 192 11.81 23.93 -0.62
CA GLY A 192 13.19 24.03 -1.13
C GLY A 192 14.27 23.68 -0.10
N LEU A 193 13.91 23.02 1.00
CA LEU A 193 14.80 22.53 2.04
C LEU A 193 14.59 21.04 2.30
N LEU A 194 15.68 20.33 2.59
CA LEU A 194 15.61 18.93 3.02
C LEU A 194 15.29 18.85 4.51
N HIS A 195 14.29 18.04 4.86
CA HIS A 195 13.84 17.84 6.24
C HIS A 195 13.85 16.36 6.59
N ALA A 196 14.34 16.01 7.78
CA ALA A 196 14.17 14.67 8.31
C ALA A 196 12.69 14.38 8.57
N VAL A 197 12.27 13.16 8.28
CA VAL A 197 10.93 12.65 8.59
C VAL A 197 10.95 12.06 9.99
N SER A 198 9.98 12.42 10.82
CA SER A 198 9.80 11.78 12.12
C SER A 198 8.96 10.51 11.98
N VAL A 199 9.31 9.46 12.71
CA VAL A 199 8.59 8.18 12.72
C VAL A 199 8.12 7.93 14.15
N ASP A 200 6.85 8.17 14.43
CA ASP A 200 6.27 8.11 15.79
C ASP A 200 7.08 8.85 16.88
N GLY A 201 7.66 10.00 16.50
CA GLY A 201 8.48 10.83 17.39
C GLY A 201 9.97 10.47 17.39
N GLU A 202 10.35 9.35 16.78
CA GLU A 202 11.73 8.95 16.52
C GLU A 202 12.23 9.53 15.19
N ARG A 203 13.53 9.38 14.93
CA ARG A 203 14.21 9.87 13.71
C ARG A 203 14.47 8.79 12.66
N VAL A 204 14.35 7.53 13.06
CA VAL A 204 14.67 6.37 12.23
C VAL A 204 13.49 5.42 12.21
N LEU A 205 13.30 4.77 11.07
CA LEU A 205 12.44 3.61 10.95
C LEU A 205 13.30 2.35 11.09
N TYR A 206 12.93 1.44 11.99
CA TYR A 206 13.63 0.17 12.15
C TYR A 206 13.05 -0.87 11.19
N ALA A 207 13.91 -1.57 10.46
CA ALA A 207 13.50 -2.60 9.52
C ALA A 207 14.52 -3.74 9.46
N SER A 208 14.13 -4.88 8.91
CA SER A 208 15.06 -5.98 8.59
C SER A 208 15.57 -5.97 7.15
N THR A 209 15.17 -4.97 6.38
CA THR A 209 15.59 -4.74 5.00
C THR A 209 15.61 -3.24 4.70
N GLU A 210 16.42 -2.84 3.73
CA GLU A 210 16.38 -1.52 3.09
C GLU A 210 15.12 -1.31 2.22
N LYS A 211 14.36 -2.37 1.90
CA LYS A 211 13.15 -2.24 1.09
C LYS A 211 12.00 -1.65 1.93
N VAL A 212 11.38 -0.62 1.37
CA VAL A 212 10.12 -0.04 1.86
C VAL A 212 9.18 0.07 0.67
N LYS A 213 7.94 -0.38 0.83
CA LYS A 213 6.92 -0.31 -0.21
C LYS A 213 6.00 0.88 0.01
N VAL A 214 5.69 1.58 -1.06
CA VAL A 214 4.68 2.63 -1.09
C VAL A 214 3.34 2.01 -1.51
N VAL A 215 2.28 2.29 -0.77
CA VAL A 215 0.93 1.76 -1.01
C VAL A 215 -0.03 2.93 -1.14
N GLU A 216 -0.75 2.99 -2.26
CA GLU A 216 -1.72 4.06 -2.58
C GLU A 216 -1.20 5.48 -2.35
N ASP A 217 0.09 5.70 -2.66
CA ASP A 217 0.73 7.03 -2.55
C ASP A 217 0.64 7.69 -1.16
N LEU A 218 0.28 6.92 -0.12
CA LEU A 218 0.01 7.43 1.22
C LEU A 218 0.61 6.58 2.33
N TYR A 219 0.76 5.27 2.12
CA TYR A 219 1.26 4.38 3.17
C TYR A 219 2.62 3.81 2.81
N LEU A 220 3.44 3.56 3.84
CA LEU A 220 4.74 2.92 3.72
C LEU A 220 4.72 1.61 4.51
N GLN A 221 5.13 0.51 3.89
CA GLN A 221 5.20 -0.80 4.53
C GLN A 221 6.62 -1.35 4.52
N THR A 222 7.02 -1.97 5.62
CA THR A 222 8.27 -2.71 5.80
C THR A 222 8.03 -3.84 6.81
N TYR A 223 9.08 -4.56 7.20
CA TYR A 223 8.98 -5.59 8.22
C TYR A 223 10.24 -5.71 9.08
N LEU A 224 10.06 -6.26 10.28
CA LEU A 224 11.11 -6.73 11.18
C LEU A 224 11.17 -8.26 11.17
N TYR A 225 12.38 -8.83 11.21
CA TYR A 225 12.62 -10.26 11.36
C TYR A 225 13.27 -10.54 12.71
N PHE A 226 12.61 -11.40 13.48
CA PHE A 226 13.03 -11.83 14.80
C PHE A 226 13.61 -13.24 14.70
N ASN A 227 14.88 -13.39 15.06
CA ASN A 227 15.61 -14.66 15.04
C ASN A 227 15.63 -15.37 16.40
N GLY A 228 14.81 -14.91 17.35
CA GLY A 228 14.75 -15.37 18.74
C GLY A 228 13.37 -15.88 19.10
N GLU A 229 12.93 -15.60 20.33
CA GLU A 229 11.55 -15.83 20.76
C GLU A 229 10.86 -14.46 20.95
N PRO A 230 9.82 -14.15 20.14
CA PRO A 230 9.24 -14.97 19.08
C PRO A 230 10.14 -15.08 17.83
N LEU A 231 10.03 -16.20 17.10
CA LEU A 231 10.68 -16.40 15.80
C LEU A 231 9.69 -16.02 14.71
N GLY A 232 10.06 -15.15 13.79
CA GLY A 232 9.21 -14.82 12.65
C GLY A 232 9.32 -13.37 12.22
N TRP A 233 8.24 -12.83 11.66
CA TRP A 233 8.23 -11.50 11.06
C TRP A 233 7.12 -10.64 11.62
N GLN A 234 7.35 -9.33 11.66
CA GLN A 234 6.32 -8.35 11.98
C GLN A 234 6.26 -7.34 10.84
N PHE A 235 5.16 -7.31 10.09
CA PHE A 235 4.90 -6.25 9.14
C PHE A 235 4.51 -4.99 9.88
N GLN A 236 5.05 -3.86 9.45
CA GLN A 236 4.73 -2.55 9.99
C GLN A 236 4.31 -1.64 8.85
N THR A 237 3.16 -1.00 9.02
CA THR A 237 2.60 -0.07 8.04
C THR A 237 2.37 1.28 8.66
N TYR A 238 2.91 2.30 8.01
CA TYR A 238 2.90 3.68 8.45
C TYR A 238 2.08 4.54 7.49
N GLU A 239 1.31 5.49 8.01
CA GLU A 239 0.64 6.53 7.25
C GLU A 239 1.55 7.76 7.11
N TRP A 240 1.67 8.27 5.89
CA TRP A 240 2.43 9.48 5.58
C TRP A 240 1.59 10.73 5.82
N HIS A 241 2.07 11.62 6.69
CA HIS A 241 1.47 12.92 6.97
C HIS A 241 2.38 14.03 6.42
N PRO A 242 2.19 14.46 5.16
CA PRO A 242 3.11 15.38 4.48
C PRO A 242 3.24 16.74 5.17
N ASP A 243 2.15 17.29 5.68
CA ASP A 243 2.12 18.59 6.36
C ASP A 243 2.95 18.61 7.65
N GLU A 244 3.03 17.46 8.33
CA GLU A 244 3.76 17.30 9.59
C GLU A 244 5.14 16.65 9.40
N LYS A 245 5.45 16.21 8.17
CA LYS A 245 6.68 15.49 7.81
C LYS A 245 6.90 14.28 8.72
N LYS A 246 5.84 13.53 8.99
CA LYS A 246 5.87 12.39 9.89
C LYS A 246 5.23 11.15 9.29
N LEU A 247 5.71 10.01 9.75
CA LEU A 247 5.10 8.70 9.62
C LEU A 247 4.48 8.31 10.95
N SER A 248 3.25 7.81 10.90
CA SER A 248 2.56 7.28 12.06
C SER A 248 2.21 5.82 11.83
N LEU A 249 2.60 4.94 12.76
CA LEU A 249 2.27 3.52 12.68
C LEU A 249 0.75 3.32 12.80
N ILE A 250 0.16 2.69 11.79
CA ILE A 250 -1.29 2.44 11.72
C ILE A 250 -1.66 0.97 11.77
N ASN A 251 -0.72 0.07 11.45
CA ASN A 251 -0.97 -1.36 11.46
C ASN A 251 0.32 -2.14 11.72
N GLU A 252 0.20 -3.16 12.58
CA GLU A 252 1.22 -4.18 12.81
C GLU A 252 0.59 -5.55 12.62
N ARG A 253 1.26 -6.43 11.89
CA ARG A 253 0.85 -7.82 11.73
C ARG A 253 2.00 -8.74 12.07
N GLU A 254 1.79 -9.57 13.08
CA GLU A 254 2.76 -10.55 13.55
C GLU A 254 2.55 -11.88 12.82
N LEU A 255 3.63 -12.41 12.25
CA LEU A 255 3.75 -13.73 11.64
C LEU A 255 4.79 -14.50 12.45
N PHE A 256 4.43 -14.85 13.68
CA PHE A 256 5.32 -15.49 14.64
C PHE A 256 5.01 -16.98 14.76
N ILE A 257 6.06 -17.77 14.91
CA ILE A 257 5.95 -19.17 15.31
C ILE A 257 5.70 -19.20 16.81
N GLU A 258 4.46 -19.52 17.17
CA GLU A 258 4.04 -19.65 18.56
C GLU A 258 4.72 -20.85 19.22
N ASP A 259 5.00 -20.74 20.53
CA ASP A 259 5.66 -21.82 21.27
C ASP A 259 4.81 -23.09 21.29
N GLU A 260 3.48 -22.95 21.30
CA GLU A 260 2.53 -24.08 21.25
C GLU A 260 2.61 -24.88 19.95
N TRP A 261 3.11 -24.28 18.87
CA TRP A 261 3.28 -24.94 17.56
C TRP A 261 4.60 -25.71 17.46
N LYS A 262 5.57 -25.34 18.30
CA LYS A 262 6.90 -25.99 18.35
C LYS A 262 6.87 -27.30 19.11
N GLU A 263 5.90 -27.48 20.00
CA GLU A 263 5.70 -28.75 20.69
C GLU A 263 4.85 -29.67 19.79
N ASP A 264 5.36 -30.87 19.50
CA ASP A 264 4.60 -31.91 18.83
C ASP A 264 3.36 -32.25 19.67
N SER A 265 2.24 -31.63 19.34
CA SER A 265 0.96 -31.83 20.01
C SER A 265 0.09 -32.75 19.17
N ASP A 266 -0.80 -33.49 19.85
CA ASP A 266 -1.83 -34.29 19.17
C ASP A 266 -2.75 -33.45 18.26
N TRP A 267 -2.75 -32.12 18.42
CA TRP A 267 -3.62 -31.19 17.69
C TRP A 267 -2.99 -30.67 16.40
N TYR A 268 -1.71 -30.26 16.42
CA TYR A 268 -1.03 -29.66 15.27
C TYR A 268 -0.18 -30.67 14.47
N GLY A 269 0.23 -31.78 15.08
CA GLY A 269 1.09 -32.79 14.45
C GLY A 269 2.57 -32.42 14.41
N GLU A 270 3.40 -33.40 14.05
CA GLU A 270 4.86 -33.24 13.93
C GLU A 270 5.19 -32.35 12.71
N GLY A 271 6.00 -31.31 12.92
CA GLY A 271 6.51 -30.44 11.83
C GLY A 271 5.63 -29.23 11.47
N PHE A 272 4.51 -29.00 12.16
CA PHE A 272 3.61 -27.87 11.88
C PHE A 272 4.32 -26.50 11.95
N ALA A 273 5.19 -26.28 12.95
CA ALA A 273 5.98 -25.05 13.05
C ALA A 273 6.89 -24.82 11.83
N ASP A 274 7.49 -25.88 11.27
CA ASP A 274 8.34 -25.79 10.08
C ASP A 274 7.49 -25.44 8.84
N GLU A 275 6.33 -26.06 8.68
CA GLU A 275 5.39 -25.76 7.59
C GLU A 275 4.88 -24.32 7.64
N MET A 276 4.54 -23.82 8.84
CA MET A 276 4.12 -22.44 9.04
C MET A 276 5.26 -21.46 8.79
N PHE A 277 6.48 -21.80 9.21
CA PHE A 277 7.66 -20.98 8.93
C PHE A 277 7.94 -20.87 7.43
N ASP A 278 7.87 -21.98 6.70
CA ASP A 278 8.03 -22.00 5.24
C ASP A 278 6.91 -21.22 4.54
N THR A 279 5.68 -21.29 5.07
CA THR A 279 4.55 -20.50 4.59
C THR A 279 4.80 -19.00 4.76
N PHE A 280 5.19 -18.55 5.95
CA PHE A 280 5.50 -17.15 6.23
C PHE A 280 6.67 -16.65 5.40
N LYS A 281 7.72 -17.48 5.26
CA LYS A 281 8.84 -17.19 4.38
C LYS A 281 8.40 -16.97 2.93
N GLY A 282 7.51 -17.82 2.41
CA GLY A 282 6.95 -17.65 1.07
C GLY A 282 6.17 -16.34 0.90
N LEU A 283 5.51 -15.83 1.96
CA LEU A 283 4.87 -14.51 1.95
C LEU A 283 5.89 -13.38 1.91
N ILE A 284 6.98 -13.49 2.68
CA ILE A 284 8.07 -12.51 2.70
C ILE A 284 8.81 -12.48 1.36
N ASP A 285 9.04 -13.64 0.75
CA ASP A 285 9.66 -13.74 -0.58
C ASP A 285 8.79 -13.08 -1.65
N LYS A 286 7.46 -13.32 -1.65
CA LYS A 286 6.51 -12.60 -2.52
C LYS A 286 6.54 -11.10 -2.27
N TRP A 287 6.62 -10.67 -1.01
CA TRP A 287 6.74 -9.26 -0.65
C TRP A 287 8.05 -8.67 -1.18
N HIS A 288 9.15 -9.39 -1.14
CA HIS A 288 10.39 -8.92 -1.73
C HIS A 288 10.38 -8.86 -3.25
N GLU A 289 9.86 -9.89 -3.91
CA GLU A 289 10.03 -10.08 -5.35
C GLU A 289 8.96 -9.35 -6.19
N ILE A 290 7.73 -9.23 -5.68
CA ILE A 290 6.60 -8.67 -6.43
C ILE A 290 6.29 -7.27 -5.90
N ASP A 291 6.72 -6.22 -6.59
CA ASP A 291 6.56 -4.83 -6.11
C ASP A 291 5.12 -4.48 -5.75
N SER A 292 4.14 -4.95 -6.51
CA SER A 292 2.71 -4.69 -6.26
C SER A 292 2.10 -5.50 -5.12
N TYR A 293 2.77 -6.55 -4.60
CA TYR A 293 2.25 -7.34 -3.49
C TYR A 293 2.59 -6.69 -2.16
N VAL A 294 1.61 -6.45 -1.32
CA VAL A 294 1.80 -5.90 0.02
C VAL A 294 1.16 -6.85 1.02
N ASP A 295 1.67 -6.88 2.26
CA ASP A 295 0.95 -7.57 3.32
C ASP A 295 -0.41 -6.86 3.54
N PRO A 296 -1.54 -7.58 3.60
CA PRO A 296 -2.85 -6.97 3.71
C PRO A 296 -3.00 -6.12 4.99
N PHE A 297 -3.56 -4.93 4.83
CA PHE A 297 -4.01 -4.06 5.92
C PHE A 297 -5.20 -3.23 5.44
N PRO A 298 -6.11 -2.79 6.32
CA PRO A 298 -7.29 -2.06 5.89
C PRO A 298 -6.89 -0.64 5.50
N TYR A 299 -6.82 -0.34 4.18
CA TYR A 299 -6.47 1.00 3.66
C TYR A 299 -7.39 1.52 2.57
N ARG A 300 -8.16 0.64 1.91
CA ARG A 300 -9.13 1.01 0.89
C ARG A 300 -10.52 1.13 1.48
N ILE A 301 -11.40 1.67 0.65
CA ILE A 301 -12.84 1.68 0.84
C ILE A 301 -13.42 1.10 -0.46
N PHE A 302 -14.47 0.29 -0.37
CA PHE A 302 -15.16 -0.25 -1.53
C PHE A 302 -15.66 0.90 -2.41
N PRO A 303 -15.59 0.77 -3.74
CA PRO A 303 -16.03 1.82 -4.66
C PRO A 303 -17.47 2.25 -4.38
N ASP A 304 -17.76 3.55 -4.50
CA ASP A 304 -19.13 4.07 -4.30
C ASP A 304 -20.12 3.56 -5.36
N ASP A 305 -19.63 3.08 -6.51
CA ASP A 305 -20.39 2.45 -7.59
C ASP A 305 -20.47 0.92 -7.46
N LEU A 306 -20.14 0.34 -6.29
CA LEU A 306 -20.07 -1.11 -6.08
C LEU A 306 -21.34 -1.85 -6.55
N GLU A 307 -22.55 -1.33 -6.25
CA GLU A 307 -23.81 -1.95 -6.68
C GLU A 307 -23.86 -2.11 -8.21
N ASP A 308 -23.48 -1.06 -8.95
CA ASP A 308 -23.47 -1.10 -10.42
C ASP A 308 -22.40 -2.05 -10.96
N ARG A 309 -21.24 -2.16 -10.29
CA ARG A 309 -20.21 -3.14 -10.67
C ARG A 309 -20.71 -4.57 -10.51
N LEU A 310 -21.36 -4.87 -9.37
CA LEU A 310 -21.91 -6.19 -9.06
C LEU A 310 -23.02 -6.57 -10.05
N LYS A 311 -23.91 -5.64 -10.43
CA LYS A 311 -24.91 -5.84 -11.51
C LYS A 311 -24.26 -6.23 -12.84
N ASN A 312 -23.06 -5.74 -13.10
CA ASN A 312 -22.31 -6.01 -14.32
C ASN A 312 -21.31 -7.19 -14.18
N GLY A 313 -21.36 -7.93 -13.07
CA GLY A 313 -20.60 -9.17 -12.88
C GLY A 313 -19.12 -9.00 -12.54
N TYR A 314 -18.69 -7.85 -12.00
CA TYR A 314 -17.31 -7.63 -11.51
C TYR A 314 -17.27 -6.86 -10.18
N ILE A 315 -16.11 -6.88 -9.51
CA ILE A 315 -15.87 -6.13 -8.27
C ILE A 315 -14.92 -4.95 -8.50
N LEU A 316 -13.69 -5.18 -9.00
CA LEU A 316 -12.71 -4.10 -9.21
C LEU A 316 -12.45 -3.80 -10.69
N ASP A 317 -12.19 -4.83 -11.50
CA ASP A 317 -11.82 -4.69 -12.92
C ASP A 317 -12.95 -5.16 -13.84
N GLU A 318 -13.41 -4.27 -14.71
CA GLU A 318 -14.44 -4.56 -15.72
C GLU A 318 -14.01 -5.68 -16.70
N GLN A 319 -12.71 -5.89 -16.87
CA GLN A 319 -12.20 -6.93 -17.76
C GLN A 319 -12.18 -8.32 -17.10
N LEU A 320 -12.38 -8.36 -15.78
CA LEU A 320 -12.46 -9.55 -14.96
C LEU A 320 -13.90 -9.72 -14.47
N LYS A 321 -14.75 -10.24 -15.35
CA LYS A 321 -16.17 -10.47 -15.08
C LYS A 321 -16.49 -11.96 -15.02
N VAL A 322 -17.45 -12.32 -14.18
CA VAL A 322 -18.09 -13.63 -14.19
C VAL A 322 -18.60 -13.94 -15.61
N GLY A 323 -18.29 -15.13 -16.11
CA GLY A 323 -18.60 -15.62 -17.45
C GLY A 323 -17.53 -15.31 -18.52
N LEU A 324 -16.54 -14.47 -18.24
CA LEU A 324 -15.43 -14.20 -19.17
C LEU A 324 -14.28 -15.22 -19.04
N SER A 325 -13.45 -15.31 -20.07
CA SER A 325 -12.33 -16.25 -20.13
C SER A 325 -11.17 -15.83 -19.22
N MET A 326 -10.84 -16.68 -18.24
CA MET A 326 -9.69 -16.49 -17.37
C MET A 326 -8.36 -16.56 -18.12
N THR A 327 -8.28 -17.41 -19.17
CA THR A 327 -7.10 -17.49 -20.04
C THR A 327 -6.81 -16.16 -20.74
N ALA A 328 -7.85 -15.50 -21.26
CA ALA A 328 -7.69 -14.19 -21.90
C ALA A 328 -7.25 -13.12 -20.90
N TYR A 329 -7.81 -13.13 -19.69
CA TYR A 329 -7.43 -12.21 -18.63
C TYR A 329 -5.98 -12.41 -18.20
N LYS A 330 -5.57 -13.64 -17.87
CA LYS A 330 -4.19 -13.99 -17.49
C LYS A 330 -3.16 -13.62 -18.56
N ALA A 331 -3.50 -13.75 -19.84
CA ALA A 331 -2.61 -13.35 -20.93
C ALA A 331 -2.36 -11.83 -20.96
N LYS A 332 -3.35 -11.03 -20.54
CA LYS A 332 -3.25 -9.57 -20.47
C LYS A 332 -2.65 -9.09 -19.14
N TYR A 333 -2.95 -9.79 -18.06
CA TYR A 333 -2.53 -9.51 -16.69
C TYR A 333 -1.80 -10.73 -16.11
N PRO A 334 -0.54 -10.95 -16.53
CA PRO A 334 0.21 -12.16 -16.16
C PRO A 334 0.69 -12.16 -14.70
N LEU A 335 0.64 -11.01 -14.02
CA LEU A 335 1.09 -10.90 -12.64
C LEU A 335 0.01 -11.39 -11.68
N HIS A 336 0.22 -12.57 -11.10
CA HIS A 336 -0.62 -13.15 -10.05
C HIS A 336 0.27 -13.79 -8.98
N LEU A 337 -0.24 -13.92 -7.75
CA LEU A 337 0.50 -14.44 -6.58
C LEU A 337 0.63 -15.96 -6.58
N GLY A 338 -0.19 -16.63 -7.38
CA GLY A 338 -0.20 -18.08 -7.51
C GLY A 338 -1.50 -18.58 -8.11
N GLU A 339 -1.50 -19.88 -8.39
CA GLU A 339 -2.66 -20.67 -8.77
C GLU A 339 -2.85 -21.72 -7.67
N TYR A 340 -4.07 -21.87 -7.21
CA TYR A 340 -4.41 -22.67 -6.04
C TYR A 340 -5.66 -23.51 -6.31
N GLU A 341 -5.81 -24.59 -5.57
CA GLU A 341 -6.99 -25.46 -5.60
C GLU A 341 -7.69 -25.39 -4.24
N ALA A 342 -9.01 -25.20 -4.25
CA ALA A 342 -9.88 -25.25 -3.08
C ALA A 342 -11.07 -26.19 -3.35
N GLU A 343 -11.88 -26.49 -2.34
CA GLU A 343 -13.06 -27.36 -2.48
C GLU A 343 -14.09 -26.83 -3.51
N GLY A 344 -14.06 -25.53 -3.80
CA GLY A 344 -14.84 -24.89 -4.86
C GLY A 344 -14.24 -24.97 -6.27
N GLY A 345 -12.95 -25.30 -6.42
CA GLY A 345 -12.24 -25.35 -7.71
C GLY A 345 -10.94 -24.54 -7.74
N SER A 346 -10.36 -24.42 -8.93
CA SER A 346 -9.12 -23.68 -9.17
C SER A 346 -9.33 -22.18 -9.11
N TYR A 347 -8.38 -21.46 -8.51
CA TYR A 347 -8.41 -20.00 -8.47
C TYR A 347 -7.02 -19.36 -8.61
N PHE A 348 -7.01 -18.13 -9.12
CA PHE A 348 -5.83 -17.26 -9.13
C PHE A 348 -5.97 -16.16 -8.07
N SER A 349 -4.92 -15.92 -7.28
CA SER A 349 -4.87 -14.77 -6.36
C SER A 349 -4.09 -13.61 -6.96
N TYR A 350 -4.62 -12.40 -6.83
CA TYR A 350 -4.03 -11.17 -7.34
C TYR A 350 -3.54 -10.23 -6.22
N PRO A 351 -2.52 -9.38 -6.49
CA PRO A 351 -1.96 -8.46 -5.49
C PRO A 351 -2.95 -7.42 -4.93
N ASP A 352 -4.06 -7.18 -5.62
CA ASP A 352 -5.11 -6.24 -5.22
C ASP A 352 -6.13 -6.84 -4.24
N GLY A 353 -5.95 -8.11 -3.84
CA GLY A 353 -6.81 -8.84 -2.92
C GLY A 353 -7.90 -9.67 -3.60
N GLN A 354 -7.97 -9.71 -4.95
CA GLN A 354 -8.94 -10.53 -5.66
C GLN A 354 -8.48 -11.99 -5.77
N ASN A 355 -9.35 -12.93 -5.39
CA ASN A 355 -9.27 -14.33 -5.78
C ASN A 355 -10.28 -14.60 -6.89
N VAL A 356 -9.84 -15.19 -7.99
CA VAL A 356 -10.66 -15.39 -9.20
C VAL A 356 -10.81 -16.86 -9.45
N PHE A 357 -12.03 -17.34 -9.29
CA PHE A 357 -12.39 -18.74 -9.43
C PHE A 357 -12.88 -19.03 -10.84
N TYR A 358 -12.39 -20.12 -11.42
CA TYR A 358 -12.69 -20.44 -12.81
C TYR A 358 -12.93 -21.94 -13.01
N ASP A 359 -13.71 -22.27 -14.03
CA ASP A 359 -14.03 -23.65 -14.38
C ASP A 359 -12.92 -24.22 -15.27
N ASP A 360 -12.21 -25.25 -14.79
CA ASP A 360 -11.11 -25.90 -15.52
C ASP A 360 -11.54 -26.47 -16.88
N TYR A 361 -12.83 -26.79 -17.07
CA TYR A 361 -13.35 -27.37 -18.30
C TYR A 361 -13.48 -26.34 -19.43
N ASN A 362 -14.05 -25.17 -19.14
CA ASN A 362 -14.32 -24.14 -20.15
C ASN A 362 -13.43 -22.89 -20.01
N GLY A 363 -12.67 -22.78 -18.93
CA GLY A 363 -11.76 -21.68 -18.62
C GLY A 363 -12.46 -20.36 -18.29
N ASN A 364 -13.75 -20.37 -17.99
CA ASN A 364 -14.52 -19.17 -17.67
C ASN A 364 -14.53 -18.91 -16.17
N VAL A 365 -14.48 -17.63 -15.80
CA VAL A 365 -14.64 -17.16 -14.43
C VAL A 365 -16.06 -17.49 -13.98
N TYR A 366 -16.22 -18.15 -12.83
CA TYR A 366 -17.54 -18.38 -12.24
C TYR A 366 -17.74 -17.59 -10.93
N GLY A 367 -16.65 -17.15 -10.30
CA GLY A 367 -16.69 -16.42 -9.03
C GLY A 367 -15.50 -15.47 -8.86
N ILE A 368 -15.73 -14.38 -8.15
CA ILE A 368 -14.71 -13.39 -7.79
C ILE A 368 -14.90 -13.08 -6.32
N GLU A 369 -13.84 -13.29 -5.53
CA GLU A 369 -13.79 -12.92 -4.13
C GLU A 369 -12.84 -11.75 -3.97
N LEU A 370 -13.25 -10.76 -3.17
CA LEU A 370 -12.40 -9.67 -2.74
C LEU A 370 -12.20 -9.75 -1.23
N ARG A 371 -10.95 -9.95 -0.80
CA ARG A 371 -10.61 -10.03 0.62
C ARG A 371 -10.82 -8.69 1.32
N GLY A 372 -11.58 -8.71 2.40
CA GLY A 372 -11.91 -7.56 3.24
C GLY A 372 -10.73 -7.02 4.04
N SER A 373 -9.67 -7.81 4.23
CA SER A 373 -8.44 -7.39 4.92
C SER A 373 -7.73 -6.17 4.31
N TYR A 374 -8.08 -5.77 3.08
CA TYR A 374 -7.61 -4.55 2.43
C TYR A 374 -8.52 -3.33 2.64
N TYR A 375 -9.72 -3.51 3.17
CA TYR A 375 -10.81 -2.53 3.17
C TYR A 375 -11.23 -2.12 4.58
N LYS A 376 -11.36 -0.81 4.83
CA LYS A 376 -11.82 -0.22 6.10
C LYS A 376 -13.35 -0.23 6.26
N ASP A 377 -14.05 -0.92 5.38
CA ASP A 377 -15.50 -0.85 5.28
C ASP A 377 -16.22 -1.61 6.36
N THR A 378 -17.44 -1.16 6.64
CA THR A 378 -18.33 -1.82 7.59
C THR A 378 -19.52 -2.45 6.92
N THR A 379 -20.11 -3.45 7.57
CA THR A 379 -21.41 -4.02 7.17
C THR A 379 -22.48 -2.94 7.04
N SER A 380 -22.47 -1.94 7.93
CA SER A 380 -23.36 -0.77 7.83
C SER A 380 -23.17 0.05 6.55
N ARG A 381 -21.93 0.28 6.09
CA ARG A 381 -21.69 0.99 4.81
C ARG A 381 -22.08 0.11 3.62
N LEU A 382 -21.81 -1.19 3.67
CA LEU A 382 -22.23 -2.10 2.60
C LEU A 382 -23.76 -2.15 2.46
N LYS A 383 -24.53 -2.20 3.55
CA LYS A 383 -25.99 -2.11 3.51
C LYS A 383 -26.49 -0.78 2.92
N GLN A 384 -25.74 0.31 3.08
CA GLN A 384 -26.06 1.59 2.42
C GLN A 384 -25.80 1.58 0.92
N LEU A 385 -24.74 0.90 0.48
CA LEU A 385 -24.37 0.80 -0.94
C LEU A 385 -25.25 -0.20 -1.70
N LEU A 386 -25.53 -1.35 -1.09
CA LEU A 386 -26.18 -2.49 -1.74
C LEU A 386 -27.68 -2.61 -1.42
N GLY A 387 -28.16 -1.89 -0.41
CA GLY A 387 -29.51 -2.03 0.12
C GLY A 387 -29.60 -3.11 1.20
N GLU A 388 -30.83 -3.54 1.50
CA GLU A 388 -31.05 -4.61 2.47
C GLU A 388 -30.77 -5.99 1.85
N PRO A 389 -30.04 -6.87 2.55
CA PRO A 389 -29.78 -8.22 2.08
C PRO A 389 -31.08 -9.05 2.02
N VAL A 390 -31.09 -10.06 1.17
CA VAL A 390 -32.14 -11.08 1.10
C VAL A 390 -32.13 -11.93 2.37
N SER A 391 -30.95 -12.21 2.92
CA SER A 391 -30.76 -12.95 4.17
C SER A 391 -29.55 -12.41 4.95
N ASP A 392 -29.66 -12.48 6.27
CA ASP A 392 -28.60 -12.13 7.22
C ASP A 392 -28.49 -13.29 8.23
N SER A 393 -27.35 -13.98 8.27
CA SER A 393 -27.20 -15.17 9.12
C SER A 393 -27.18 -14.87 10.61
N ALA A 394 -26.91 -13.62 11.01
CA ALA A 394 -26.98 -13.22 12.42
C ALA A 394 -28.44 -13.25 12.93
N ASP A 395 -29.39 -12.91 12.04
CA ASP A 395 -30.83 -12.97 12.32
C ASP A 395 -31.42 -14.36 12.05
N TYR A 396 -30.86 -15.08 11.08
CA TYR A 396 -31.29 -16.41 10.66
C TYR A 396 -30.11 -17.38 10.58
N PRO A 397 -29.74 -18.01 11.70
CA PRO A 397 -28.60 -18.92 11.75
C PRO A 397 -28.75 -20.04 10.71
N ILE A 398 -27.77 -20.13 9.81
CA ILE A 398 -27.60 -21.24 8.87
C ILE A 398 -26.70 -22.30 9.50
N SER A 399 -26.78 -23.55 9.03
CA SER A 399 -25.95 -24.62 9.59
C SER A 399 -24.47 -24.39 9.25
N ASP A 400 -23.55 -24.92 10.06
CA ASP A 400 -22.11 -24.81 9.78
C ASP A 400 -21.76 -25.48 8.44
N GLU A 401 -22.44 -26.56 8.07
CA GLU A 401 -22.30 -27.23 6.77
C GLU A 401 -22.74 -26.30 5.61
N ASP A 402 -23.81 -25.52 5.81
CA ASP A 402 -24.22 -24.51 4.84
C ASP A 402 -23.23 -23.34 4.81
N LYS A 403 -22.70 -22.91 5.95
CA LYS A 403 -21.66 -21.86 6.01
C LYS A 403 -20.39 -22.30 5.27
N GLU A 404 -19.94 -23.53 5.48
CA GLU A 404 -18.78 -24.14 4.82
C GLU A 404 -19.00 -24.24 3.30
N ALA A 405 -20.17 -24.72 2.87
CA ALA A 405 -20.53 -24.80 1.45
C ALA A 405 -20.60 -23.40 0.80
N ILE A 406 -20.86 -22.36 1.58
CA ILE A 406 -20.98 -20.98 1.12
C ILE A 406 -19.61 -20.28 1.07
N ALA A 407 -18.78 -20.44 2.09
CA ALA A 407 -17.47 -19.79 2.22
C ALA A 407 -16.35 -20.55 1.51
N GLY A 408 -16.62 -21.78 1.08
CA GLY A 408 -15.77 -22.55 0.17
C GLY A 408 -14.42 -23.01 0.73
N THR A 409 -13.99 -22.61 1.95
CA THR A 409 -12.64 -22.97 2.44
C THR A 409 -12.34 -23.03 3.95
N ASN A 410 -13.17 -22.64 4.95
CA ASN A 410 -12.76 -22.84 6.36
C ASN A 410 -13.86 -22.81 7.44
N TYR A 411 -13.53 -23.43 8.60
CA TYR A 411 -14.40 -23.87 9.72
C TYR A 411 -14.83 -22.81 10.75
N ASP A 412 -14.50 -21.53 10.57
CA ASP A 412 -14.88 -20.44 11.48
C ASP A 412 -15.23 -19.21 10.66
N THR A 413 -16.29 -19.34 9.87
CA THR A 413 -16.78 -18.27 9.02
C THR A 413 -17.71 -17.41 9.84
N GLY A 414 -17.55 -16.10 9.70
CA GLY A 414 -18.36 -15.13 10.40
C GLY A 414 -19.85 -15.24 10.07
N ASP A 415 -20.57 -14.15 10.27
CA ASP A 415 -21.91 -14.04 9.72
C ASP A 415 -21.87 -13.69 8.23
N ILE A 416 -22.96 -13.98 7.51
CA ILE A 416 -23.08 -13.83 6.07
C ILE A 416 -24.30 -12.97 5.74
N LEU A 417 -24.08 -11.92 4.94
CA LEU A 417 -25.14 -11.20 4.22
C LEU A 417 -25.26 -11.76 2.81
N ASP A 418 -26.46 -12.14 2.40
CA ASP A 418 -26.75 -12.67 1.06
C ASP A 418 -27.58 -11.65 0.27
N TYR A 419 -27.14 -11.32 -0.94
CA TYR A 419 -27.80 -10.40 -1.87
C TYR A 419 -28.03 -11.06 -3.22
N GLU A 420 -29.17 -10.74 -3.84
CA GLU A 420 -29.43 -11.02 -5.26
C GLU A 420 -29.42 -9.71 -6.04
N ILE A 421 -28.44 -9.55 -6.94
CA ILE A 421 -28.19 -8.31 -7.69
C ILE A 421 -28.13 -8.65 -9.18
N ASP A 422 -29.18 -8.31 -9.94
CA ASP A 422 -29.29 -8.47 -11.40
C ASP A 422 -28.90 -9.88 -11.93
N GLY A 423 -29.30 -10.93 -11.20
CA GLY A 423 -29.01 -12.33 -11.57
C GLY A 423 -27.67 -12.87 -11.04
N TYR A 424 -26.94 -12.07 -10.27
CA TYR A 424 -25.78 -12.52 -9.50
C TYR A 424 -26.13 -12.72 -8.03
N HIS A 425 -25.45 -13.67 -7.40
CA HIS A 425 -25.43 -13.80 -5.95
C HIS A 425 -24.19 -13.14 -5.40
N VAL A 426 -24.38 -12.32 -4.37
CA VAL A 426 -23.29 -11.63 -3.67
C VAL A 426 -23.38 -11.98 -2.21
N LYS A 427 -22.29 -12.55 -1.69
CA LYS A 427 -22.17 -12.96 -0.30
C LYS A 427 -21.10 -12.12 0.37
N VAL A 428 -21.45 -11.53 1.50
CA VAL A 428 -20.53 -10.73 2.31
C VAL A 428 -20.31 -11.47 3.62
N GLU A 429 -19.10 -11.96 3.82
CA GLU A 429 -18.67 -12.52 5.10
C GLU A 429 -18.22 -11.41 6.04
N TYR A 430 -18.63 -11.46 7.30
CA TYR A 430 -18.32 -10.42 8.27
C TYR A 430 -18.28 -10.93 9.72
N GLU A 431 -17.57 -10.22 10.59
CA GLU A 431 -17.63 -10.41 12.04
C GLU A 431 -18.00 -9.08 12.73
N GLY A 432 -19.18 -9.02 13.33
CA GLY A 432 -19.72 -7.78 13.89
C GLY A 432 -19.94 -6.70 12.82
N GLU A 433 -19.08 -5.68 12.80
CA GLU A 433 -19.11 -4.65 11.74
C GLU A 433 -17.97 -4.82 10.72
N GLU A 434 -16.99 -5.70 10.97
CA GLU A 434 -15.83 -5.89 10.10
C GLU A 434 -16.17 -6.81 8.92
N VAL A 435 -15.89 -6.36 7.70
CA VAL A 435 -16.09 -7.16 6.49
C VAL A 435 -14.86 -8.04 6.27
N ILE A 436 -15.06 -9.36 6.23
CA ILE A 436 -14.01 -10.35 6.00
C ILE A 436 -13.80 -10.56 4.49
N SER A 437 -14.86 -10.66 3.71
CA SER A 437 -14.78 -10.84 2.25
C SER A 437 -16.08 -10.47 1.54
N ILE A 438 -15.98 -10.13 0.24
CA ILE A 438 -17.14 -10.05 -0.68
C ILE A 438 -16.93 -11.08 -1.78
N TYR A 439 -17.86 -12.01 -1.92
CA TYR A 439 -17.86 -13.03 -2.96
C TYR A 439 -19.01 -12.82 -3.93
N LEU A 440 -18.68 -12.62 -5.21
CA LEU A 440 -19.60 -12.48 -6.32
C LEU A 440 -19.58 -13.76 -7.15
N HIS A 441 -20.73 -14.37 -7.42
CA HIS A 441 -20.83 -15.50 -8.35
C HIS A 441 -22.11 -15.47 -9.18
N GLY A 442 -22.07 -16.17 -10.32
CA GLY A 442 -23.24 -16.29 -11.20
C GLY A 442 -24.39 -17.04 -10.54
N GLY A 443 -25.63 -16.58 -10.77
CA GLY A 443 -26.84 -17.38 -10.54
C GLY A 443 -26.91 -18.54 -11.52
N GLY A 444 -27.08 -19.75 -10.99
CA GLY A 444 -27.24 -20.98 -11.77
C GLY A 444 -28.59 -21.09 -12.47
#